data_AF-A0A6G4WUC0-F1
#
_entry.id   AF-A0A6G4WUC0-F1
#
_cell.length_a   1.000
_cell.length_b   1.000
_cell.length_c   1.000
_cell.angle_alpha   90.00
_cell.angle_beta   90.00
_cell.angle_gamma   90.00
#
_symmetry.space_group_name_H-M   'P 1'
#
loop_
_entity.id
_entity.type
_entity.pdbx_description
1 polymer ?
#
loop_
_entity_poly.entity_id
_entity_poly.type
_entity_poly.pdbx_seq_one_letter_code
_entity_poly.pdbx_strand_id
1 'polypeptide(L)' 'MGFPPRELRDLQLRVRTEQQTPEWKTRYAVRSEAEGTVDEFTHGHGIRRCRYRGQRKAHIQHVLTTVTVNIERLSGLPPA' A
#
# COMPACT_ATOMS: atom_id res chain seq x y z
N MET A 1 12.29 26.53 0.15
CA MET A 1 11.14 25.96 0.87
C MET A 1 10.04 27.01 0.94
N GLY A 2 9.06 26.98 0.04
CA GLY A 2 7.93 27.90 0.06
C GLY A 2 6.81 27.33 0.92
N PHE A 3 6.23 28.13 1.80
CA PHE A 3 5.00 27.73 2.49
C PHE A 3 3.88 27.56 1.45
N PRO A 4 3.08 26.49 1.53
CA PRO A 4 1.93 26.37 0.66
C PRO A 4 1.00 27.58 0.86
N PRO A 5 0.40 28.11 -0.22
CA PRO A 5 -0.64 29.15 -0.14
C PRO A 5 -1.66 28.85 0.97
N ARG A 6 -2.11 29.89 1.68
CA ARG A 6 -2.98 29.73 2.88
C ARG A 6 -4.20 28.85 2.59
N GLU A 7 -4.81 29.01 1.43
CA GLU A 7 -5.95 28.21 0.96
C GLU A 7 -5.65 26.71 0.90
N LEU A 8 -4.48 26.32 0.38
CA LEU A 8 -4.07 24.92 0.30
C LEU A 8 -3.82 24.33 1.70
N ARG A 9 -3.23 25.11 2.60
CA ARG A 9 -3.04 24.69 3.99
C ARG A 9 -4.39 24.49 4.69
N ASP A 10 -5.32 25.41 4.53
CA ASP A 10 -6.63 25.36 5.19
C ASP A 10 -7.47 24.18 4.64
N LEU A 11 -7.36 23.89 3.34
CA LEU A 11 -7.92 22.69 2.72
C LEU A 11 -7.31 21.41 3.32
N GLN A 12 -5.98 21.34 3.45
CA GLN A 12 -5.29 20.18 4.03
C GLN A 12 -5.72 19.93 5.48
N LEU A 13 -5.84 20.99 6.28
CA LEU A 13 -6.29 20.89 7.67
C LEU A 13 -7.71 20.32 7.74
N ARG A 14 -8.63 20.86 6.93
CA ARG A 14 -10.01 20.37 6.86
C ARG A 14 -10.07 18.88 6.48
N VAL A 15 -9.38 18.49 5.41
CA VAL A 15 -9.36 17.08 4.95
C VAL A 15 -8.78 16.17 6.03
N ARG A 16 -7.71 16.56 6.73
CA ARG A 16 -7.15 15.77 7.84
C ARG A 16 -8.12 15.60 9.00
N THR A 17 -8.92 16.61 9.31
CA THR A 17 -9.98 16.50 10.32
C THR A 17 -11.06 15.52 9.87
N GLU A 18 -11.51 15.61 8.62
CA GLU A 18 -12.49 14.68 8.03
C GLU A 18 -11.98 13.23 8.05
N GLN A 19 -10.68 13.02 7.81
CA GLN A 19 -10.02 11.70 7.86
C GLN A 19 -10.09 10.99 9.22
N GLN A 20 -10.30 11.74 10.31
CA GLN A 20 -10.40 11.12 11.63
C GLN A 20 -11.75 10.44 11.88
N THR A 21 -12.77 10.78 11.08
CA THR A 21 -14.12 10.24 11.25
C THR A 21 -14.20 8.75 10.88
N PRO A 22 -14.99 7.95 11.62
CA PRO A 22 -15.21 6.55 11.29
C PRO A 22 -15.76 6.36 9.87
N GLU A 23 -16.69 7.20 9.44
CA GLU A 23 -17.32 7.12 8.12
C GLU A 23 -16.30 7.33 7.00
N TRP A 24 -15.36 8.27 7.18
CA TRP A 24 -14.28 8.48 6.23
C TRP A 24 -13.35 7.27 6.18
N LYS A 25 -12.96 6.73 7.35
CA LYS A 25 -12.10 5.55 7.45
C LYS A 25 -12.73 4.33 6.80
N THR A 26 -14.03 4.10 7.00
CA THR A 26 -14.76 2.99 6.35
C THR A 26 -14.75 3.12 4.84
N ARG A 27 -14.98 4.33 4.29
CA ARG A 27 -14.90 4.55 2.84
C ARG A 27 -13.47 4.37 2.31
N TYR A 28 -12.48 4.80 3.07
CA TYR A 28 -11.07 4.73 2.66
C TYR A 28 -10.44 3.35 2.88
N ALA A 29 -11.05 2.47 3.69
CA ALA A 29 -10.52 1.16 4.03
C ALA A 29 -10.15 0.33 2.80
N VAL A 30 -11.03 0.28 1.79
CA VAL A 30 -10.78 -0.45 0.53
C VAL A 30 -9.51 0.03 -0.17
N ARG A 31 -9.28 1.35 -0.18
CA ARG A 31 -8.10 1.93 -0.81
C ARG A 31 -6.85 1.71 0.04
N SER A 32 -6.94 1.92 1.34
CA SER A 32 -5.83 1.70 2.27
C SER A 32 -5.37 0.25 2.28
N GLU A 33 -6.28 -0.70 2.08
CA GLU A 33 -5.96 -2.12 2.00
C GLU A 33 -5.13 -2.42 0.75
N ALA A 34 -5.54 -1.91 -0.42
CA ALA A 34 -4.79 -2.07 -1.66
C ALA A 34 -3.39 -1.41 -1.57
N GLU A 35 -3.32 -0.20 -1.00
CA GLU A 35 -2.05 0.51 -0.75
C GLU A 35 -1.16 -0.29 0.23
N GLY A 36 -1.74 -0.86 1.29
CA GLY A 36 -1.03 -1.71 2.26
C GLY A 36 -0.46 -2.99 1.64
N THR A 37 -1.22 -3.66 0.76
CA THR A 37 -0.73 -4.82 0.01
C THR A 37 0.45 -4.46 -0.90
N VAL A 38 0.40 -3.31 -1.59
CA VAL A 38 1.52 -2.85 -2.42
C VAL A 38 2.75 -2.57 -1.56
N ASP A 39 2.56 -1.92 -0.41
CA ASP A 39 3.64 -1.63 0.54
C ASP A 39 4.32 -2.93 1.01
N GLU A 40 3.54 -3.90 1.50
CA GLU A 40 3.98 -5.23 1.93
C GLU A 40 4.77 -5.96 0.83
N PHE A 41 4.26 -5.98 -0.40
CA PHE A 41 4.98 -6.61 -1.51
C PHE A 41 6.31 -5.93 -1.81
N THR A 42 6.38 -4.61 -1.69
CA THR A 42 7.59 -3.85 -2.02
C THR A 42 8.64 -3.90 -0.92
N HIS A 43 8.23 -3.72 0.34
CA HIS A 43 9.13 -3.63 1.49
C HIS A 43 9.38 -5.00 2.14
N GLY A 44 8.35 -5.79 2.39
CA GLY A 44 8.48 -7.12 3.00
C GLY A 44 9.02 -8.16 2.03
N HIS A 45 8.43 -8.25 0.84
CA HIS A 45 8.78 -9.33 -0.11
C HIS A 45 9.70 -8.91 -1.25
N GLY A 46 10.08 -7.63 -1.33
CA GLY A 46 11.08 -7.17 -2.28
C GLY A 46 10.71 -7.41 -3.75
N ILE A 47 9.43 -7.32 -4.12
CA ILE A 47 8.93 -7.66 -5.46
C ILE A 47 9.66 -6.87 -6.58
N ARG A 48 10.12 -5.64 -6.28
CA ARG A 48 10.89 -4.78 -7.19
C ARG A 48 12.35 -5.18 -7.37
N ARG A 49 12.86 -6.12 -6.55
CA ARG A 49 14.25 -6.63 -6.60
C ARG A 49 14.42 -7.77 -7.61
N CYS A 50 13.36 -8.16 -8.34
CA CYS A 50 13.48 -9.10 -9.46
C CYS A 50 14.46 -8.56 -10.51
N ARG A 51 15.51 -9.33 -10.83
CA ARG A 51 16.33 -9.02 -12.01
C ARG A 51 15.48 -9.24 -13.26
N TYR A 52 15.18 -8.15 -13.98
CA TYR A 52 14.45 -8.14 -15.25
C TYR A 52 15.21 -8.91 -16.35
N ARG A 53 15.10 -10.24 -16.33
CA ARG A 53 15.60 -11.14 -17.39
C ARG A 53 14.53 -11.47 -18.44
N GLY A 54 13.38 -10.79 -18.39
CA GLY A 54 12.23 -10.98 -19.27
C GLY A 54 10.91 -11.03 -18.50
N GLN A 55 9.83 -10.60 -19.16
CA GLN A 55 8.49 -10.47 -18.56
C GLN A 55 7.96 -11.77 -17.96
N ARG A 56 8.22 -12.92 -18.61
CA ARG A 56 7.81 -14.24 -18.08
C ARG A 56 8.41 -14.55 -16.71
N LYS A 57 9.69 -14.22 -16.49
CA LYS A 57 10.35 -14.46 -15.20
C LYS A 57 9.80 -13.54 -14.12
N ALA A 58 9.63 -12.25 -14.44
CA ALA A 58 9.06 -11.28 -13.51
C ALA A 58 7.62 -11.67 -13.11
N HIS A 59 6.82 -12.12 -14.08
CA HIS A 59 5.46 -12.61 -13.85
C HIS A 59 5.42 -13.80 -12.89
N ILE A 60 6.23 -14.84 -13.13
CA ILE A 60 6.29 -16.01 -12.23
C ILE A 60 6.70 -15.58 -10.82
N GLN A 61 7.69 -14.69 -10.68
CA GLN A 61 8.08 -14.17 -9.37
C GLN A 61 6.92 -13.45 -8.68
N HIS A 62 6.20 -12.56 -9.39
CA HIS A 62 5.06 -11.85 -8.83
C HIS A 62 3.93 -12.79 -8.38
N VAL A 63 3.61 -13.80 -9.19
CA VAL A 63 2.58 -14.80 -8.86
C VAL A 63 2.98 -15.56 -7.60
N LEU A 64 4.21 -16.07 -7.53
CA LEU A 64 4.69 -16.80 -6.35
C LEU A 64 4.71 -15.93 -5.10
N THR A 65 5.18 -14.68 -5.20
CA THR A 65 5.14 -13.72 -4.08
C THR A 65 3.72 -13.44 -3.61
N THR A 66 2.76 -13.29 -4.53
CA THR A 66 1.34 -13.10 -4.19
C THR A 66 0.77 -14.31 -3.45
N VAL A 67 1.12 -15.53 -3.88
CA VAL A 67 0.71 -16.76 -3.21
C VAL A 67 1.29 -16.83 -1.79
N THR A 68 2.58 -16.51 -1.60
CA THR A 68 3.21 -16.49 -0.28
C THR A 68 2.50 -15.54 0.68
N VAL A 69 2.23 -14.29 0.26
CA VAL A 69 1.51 -13.31 1.08
C VAL A 69 0.12 -13.80 1.48
N ASN A 70 -0.61 -14.41 0.54
CA ASN A 70 -1.92 -14.98 0.86
C ASN A 70 -1.84 -16.12 1.89
N ILE A 71 -0.80 -16.95 1.83
CA ILE A 71 -0.57 -18.02 2.81
C ILE A 71 -0.23 -17.44 4.19
N GLU A 72 0.65 -16.44 4.27
CA GLU A 72 1.04 -15.77 5.52
C GLU A 72 -0.20 -15.14 6.20
N ARG A 73 -1.03 -14.43 5.43
CA ARG A 73 -2.30 -13.86 5.91
C ARG A 73 -3.28 -14.92 6.44
N LEU A 74 -3.46 -16.02 5.71
CA LEU A 74 -4.34 -17.12 6.12
C LEU A 74 -3.83 -17.87 7.34
N SER A 75 -2.51 -17.96 7.50
CA SER A 75 -1.87 -18.63 8.64
C SER A 75 -1.75 -17.74 9.88
N GLY A 76 -2.15 -16.46 9.79
CA GLY A 76 -2.02 -15.49 10.88
C GLY A 76 -0.56 -15.15 11.20
N LEU A 77 0.36 -15.41 10.27
CA LEU A 77 1.76 -15.02 10.41
C LEU A 77 1.87 -13.48 10.29
N PRO A 78 2.74 -12.84 11.08
CA PRO A 78 3.03 -11.44 10.89
C PRO A 78 3.69 -11.23 9.51
N PRO A 79 3.39 -10.13 8.80
CA PRO A 79 4.04 -9.83 7.53
C PRO A 79 5.56 -9.71 7.71
N ALA A 80 6.31 -10.20 6.73
CA ALA A 80 7.78 -10.27 6.72
C ALA A 80 8.47 -8.91 6.59
#